data_AF-V7HV11-F1
#
_entry.id   AF-V7HV11-F1
#
_cell.length_a   1.000
_cell.length_b   1.000
_cell.length_c   1.000
_cell.angle_alpha   90.00
_cell.angle_beta   90.00
_cell.angle_gamma   90.00
#
_symmetry.space_group_name_H-M   'P 1'
#
loop_
_entity.id
_entity.type
_entity.pdbx_description
1 polymer ?
#
loop_
_entity_poly.entity_id
_entity_poly.type
_entity_poly.pdbx_seq_one_letter_code
_entity_poly.pdbx_strand_id
1 'polypeptide(L)' 'MKFEELKQGVTELGLTTRQFPARTVIFDKSGVVVMSVWTDFSRVVESDYPNWNKLPNKVQRRLIKLSSDYVNEV' A
#
# COMPACT_ATOMS: atom_id res chain seq x y z
N MET A 1 -2.72 1.33 -12.56
CA MET A 1 -1.74 0.27 -12.35
C MET A 1 -2.46 -1.02 -12.00
N LYS A 2 -2.01 -2.17 -12.53
CA LYS A 2 -2.54 -3.49 -12.14
C LYS A 2 -2.00 -3.93 -10.77
N PHE A 3 -2.65 -4.92 -10.14
CA PHE A 3 -2.20 -5.42 -8.83
C PHE A 3 -0.76 -5.97 -8.84
N GLU A 4 -0.34 -6.67 -9.89
CA GLU A 4 1.03 -7.20 -9.98
C GLU A 4 2.10 -6.09 -10.04
N GLU A 5 1.79 -4.97 -10.69
CA GLU A 5 2.69 -3.80 -10.74
C GLU A 5 2.79 -3.12 -9.38
N LEU A 6 1.66 -2.99 -8.65
CA LEU A 6 1.64 -2.50 -7.27
C LEU A 6 2.49 -3.42 -6.38
N LYS A 7 2.28 -4.74 -6.49
CA LYS A 7 3.00 -5.75 -5.70
C LYS A 7 4.51 -5.68 -5.95
N GLN A 8 4.94 -5.53 -7.20
CA GLN A 8 6.35 -5.34 -7.52
C GLN A 8 6.91 -4.06 -6.90
N GLY A 9 6.24 -2.92 -7.11
CA GLY A 9 6.69 -1.63 -6.56
C GLY A 9 6.74 -1.59 -5.04
N VAL A 10 5.83 -2.29 -4.35
CA VAL A 10 5.86 -2.43 -2.89
C VAL A 10 6.97 -3.38 -2.43
N THR A 11 7.24 -4.44 -3.19
CA THR A 11 8.35 -5.37 -2.89
C THR A 11 9.71 -4.68 -2.98
N GLU A 12 9.90 -3.76 -3.93
CA GLU A 12 11.10 -2.91 -4.05
C GLU A 12 11.33 -2.02 -2.81
N LEU A 13 10.27 -1.72 -2.06
CA LEU A 13 10.33 -0.98 -0.80
C LEU A 13 10.60 -1.88 0.41
N GLY A 14 10.78 -3.19 0.21
CA GLY A 14 11.00 -4.17 1.28
C GLY A 14 9.74 -4.48 2.08
N LEU A 15 8.57 -4.27 1.47
CA LEU A 15 7.25 -4.51 2.05
C LEU A 15 6.55 -5.64 1.27
N THR A 16 5.40 -6.09 1.75
CA THR A 16 4.60 -7.11 1.08
C THR A 16 3.16 -6.66 0.92
N THR A 17 2.45 -7.21 -0.06
CA THR A 17 1.04 -6.90 -0.31
C THR A 17 0.17 -8.14 -0.37
N ARG A 18 -1.09 -7.98 0.00
CA ARG A 18 -2.13 -9.00 -0.18
C ARG A 18 -3.41 -8.37 -0.68
N GLN A 19 -3.95 -8.92 -1.76
CA GLN A 19 -5.25 -8.51 -2.30
C GLN A 19 -6.37 -9.28 -1.60
N PHE A 20 -7.42 -8.55 -1.23
CA PHE A 20 -8.70 -9.05 -0.77
C PHE A 20 -9.80 -8.51 -1.69
N PRO A 21 -11.01 -9.10 -1.70
CA PRO A 21 -12.07 -8.69 -2.62
C PRO A 21 -12.41 -7.18 -2.63
N ALA A 22 -12.29 -6.50 -1.49
CA ALA A 22 -12.62 -5.07 -1.35
C ALA A 22 -11.39 -4.15 -1.11
N ARG A 23 -10.20 -4.72 -0.87
CA ARG A 23 -9.03 -3.92 -0.51
C ARG A 23 -7.72 -4.65 -0.74
N THR A 24 -6.66 -3.88 -0.94
CA THR A 24 -5.28 -4.37 -0.92
C THR A 24 -4.59 -3.89 0.35
N VAL A 25 -3.99 -4.81 1.11
CA VAL A 25 -3.29 -4.50 2.37
C VAL A 25 -1.79 -4.64 2.15
N ILE A 26 -1.03 -3.68 2.69
CA ILE A 26 0.42 -3.61 2.64
C ILE A 26 0.97 -3.88 4.04
N PHE A 27 1.97 -4.75 4.15
CA PHE A 27 2.60 -5.17 5.40
C PHE A 27 4.10 -4.90 5.39
N ASP A 28 4.66 -4.69 6.57
CA ASP A 28 6.09 -4.75 6.78
C ASP A 28 6.62 -6.20 6.82
N LYS A 29 7.93 -6.34 6.99
CA LYS A 29 8.61 -7.64 7.09
C LYS A 29 8.20 -8.46 8.32
N SER A 30 7.64 -7.81 9.34
CA SER A 30 7.16 -8.42 10.57
C SER A 30 5.71 -8.90 10.45
N GLY A 31 5.05 -8.66 9.31
CA GLY A 31 3.64 -8.98 9.09
C GLY A 31 2.67 -7.95 9.67
N VAL A 32 3.16 -6.78 10.11
CA VAL A 32 2.32 -5.71 10.64
C VAL A 32 1.83 -4.83 9.50
N VAL A 33 0.56 -4.44 9.56
CA VAL A 33 -0.05 -3.58 8.53
C VAL A 33 0.61 -2.20 8.52
N VAL A 34 0.96 -1.76 7.32
CA VAL A 34 1.50 -0.43 7.00
C VAL A 34 0.43 0.45 6.35
N MET A 35 -0.40 -0.11 5.48
CA MET A 35 -1.40 0.64 4.71
C MET A 35 -2.51 -0.31 4.23
N SER A 36 -3.74 0.20 4.11
CA SER A 36 -4.83 -0.47 3.39
C SER A 36 -5.37 0.43 2.30
N VAL A 37 -5.47 -0.11 1.08
CA VAL A 37 -5.92 0.58 -0.12
C VAL A 37 -7.28 0.01 -0.52
N TRP A 38 -8.33 0.83 -0.45
CA TRP A 38 -9.71 0.43 -0.77
C TRP A 38 -10.03 0.86 -2.19
N THR A 39 -10.34 -0.10 -3.06
CA THR A 39 -10.60 0.14 -4.49
C THR A 39 -12.06 0.49 -4.77
N ASP A 40 -12.98 0.06 -3.91
CA ASP A 40 -14.43 0.25 -4.02
C ASP A 40 -14.91 1.66 -3.59
N PHE A 41 -14.10 2.41 -2.85
CA PHE A 41 -14.44 3.75 -2.36
C PHE A 41 -13.54 4.88 -2.86
N SER A 42 -12.62 4.61 -3.81
CA SER A 42 -11.64 5.59 -4.30
C SER A 42 -10.85 6.28 -3.17
N ARG A 43 -10.67 5.59 -2.03
CA ARG A 43 -10.07 6.17 -0.81
C ARG A 43 -8.80 5.41 -0.46
N VAL A 44 -7.67 6.10 -0.63
CA VAL A 44 -6.43 5.73 0.06
C VAL A 44 -6.62 6.09 1.52
N VAL A 45 -6.82 5.09 2.37
CA VAL A 45 -6.95 5.30 3.81
C VAL A 45 -5.57 5.10 4.42
N GLU A 46 -4.87 6.21 4.64
CA GLU A 46 -3.56 6.24 5.30
C GLU A 46 -3.62 5.79 6.79
N SER A 47 -4.83 5.74 7.36
CA SER A 47 -5.25 5.16 8.66
C SER A 47 -4.11 4.78 9.58
N ASP A 48 -3.75 5.61 10.56
CA ASP A 48 -3.19 5.28 11.90
C ASP A 48 -2.44 3.95 12.09
N TYR A 49 -1.67 3.49 11.09
CA TYR A 49 -1.05 2.18 11.13
C TYR A 49 0.22 2.33 11.96
N PRO A 50 0.42 1.48 12.98
CA PRO A 50 1.48 1.67 13.98
C PRO A 50 2.89 1.70 13.39
N ASN A 51 3.08 1.17 12.18
CA ASN A 51 4.36 1.16 11.48
C ASN A 51 4.48 2.18 10.34
N TRP A 52 3.42 2.91 10.00
CA TRP A 52 3.45 3.98 8.99
C TRP A 52 4.52 5.02 9.33
N ASN A 53 4.44 5.58 10.55
CA ASN A 53 5.36 6.60 11.04
C ASN A 53 6.80 6.08 11.27
N LYS A 54 7.00 4.76 11.23
CA LYS A 54 8.34 4.15 11.35
C LYS A 54 9.03 4.00 9.99
N LEU A 55 8.29 4.13 8.89
CA LEU A 55 8.87 4.06 7.56
C LEU A 55 9.63 5.35 7.24
N PRO A 56 10.76 5.28 6.52
CA PRO A 56 11.43 6.48 6.01
C PRO A 56 10.48 7.30 5.13
N ASN A 57 10.55 8.63 5.21
CA ASN A 57 9.71 9.54 4.42
C ASN A 57 9.71 9.24 2.90
N LYS A 58 10.85 8.78 2.36
CA LYS A 58 10.95 8.36 0.94
C LYS A 58 10.06 7.16 0.62
N VAL A 59 9.98 6.19 1.53
CA VAL A 59 9.14 5.00 1.40
C VAL A 59 7.67 5.37 1.52
N GLN A 60 7.31 6.19 2.52
CA GLN A 60 5.94 6.70 2.68
C GLN A 60 5.43 7.41 1.42
N ARG A 61 6.20 8.38 0.89
CA ARG A 61 5.84 9.10 -0.34
C ARG A 61 5.69 8.18 -1.54
N ARG A 62 6.56 7.19 -1.68
CA ARG A 62 6.49 6.22 -2.79
C ARG A 62 5.26 5.31 -2.65
N LEU A 63 4.94 4.86 -1.45
CA LEU A 63 3.73 4.08 -1.16
C LEU A 63 2.45 4.84 -1.48
N ILE A 64 2.37 6.12 -1.10
CA ILE A 64 1.22 6.98 -1.43
C ILE A 64 1.04 7.05 -2.94
N LYS A 65 2.13 7.29 -3.67
CA LYS A 65 2.08 7.36 -5.14
C LYS A 65 1.63 6.03 -5.75
N LEU A 66 2.27 4.91 -5.39
CA LEU A 66 1.91 3.58 -5.90
C LEU A 66 0.44 3.23 -5.61
N SER A 67 -0.03 3.55 -4.41
CA SER A 67 -1.41 3.28 -4.00
C SER A 67 -2.41 4.17 -4.74
N SER A 68 -2.07 5.44 -4.95
CA SER A 68 -2.88 6.37 -5.77
C SER A 68 -2.95 5.91 -7.23
N ASP A 69 -1.81 5.57 -7.84
CA ASP A 69 -1.74 5.07 -9.22
C ASP A 69 -2.50 3.74 -9.39
N TYR A 70 -2.55 2.91 -8.33
CA TYR A 70 -3.35 1.70 -8.29
C TYR A 70 -4.85 1.99 -8.21
N VAL A 71 -5.29 2.96 -7.39
CA VAL A 71 -6.70 3.33 -7.27
C VAL A 71 -7.23 4.04 -8.52
N ASN A 72 -6.42 4.86 -9.20
CA ASN A 72 -6.88 5.68 -10.33
C ASN A 72 -7.10 4.92 -11.65
N GLU A 73 -6.68 3.66 -11.75
CA GLU A 73 -6.89 2.83 -12.95
C GLU A 73 -7.77 1.59 -12.70
N VAL A 74 -8.33 1.45 -11.49
CA VAL A 74 -9.32 0.41 -11.14
C VAL A 74 -10.72 1.02 -11.20
#